data_AF-A0A659S2L2-F1
#
_entry.id   AF-A0A659S2L2-F1
#
_cell.length_a   1.000
_cell.length_b   1.000
_cell.length_c   1.000
_cell.angle_alpha   90.00
_cell.angle_beta   90.00
_cell.angle_gamma   90.00
#
_symmetry.space_group_name_H-M   'P 1'
#
loop_
_entity.id
_entity.type
_entity.pdbx_description
1 polymer ?
#
loop_
_entity_poly.entity_id
_entity_poly.type
_entity_poly.pdbx_seq_one_letter_code
_entity_poly.pdbx_strand_id
1 'polypeptide(L)'
;YYMTNAVKAEGGSGDAISGFEGSVPNPYVKASDWGWQIDPVGLRYSLCELYERYQKPLFIVENGFGAYDKVEEDGSINDDYRIDYL
;
A
#
# COMPACT_ATOMS: atom_id res chain seq x y z
N TYR A 1 3.55 6.11 4.32
CA TYR A 1 3.42 5.17 3.16
C TYR A 1 2.02 4.55 3.17
N TYR A 2 1.42 4.27 2.00
CA TYR A 2 0.06 3.74 1.91
C TYR A 2 0.05 2.24 1.57
N MET A 3 -0.86 1.49 2.19
CA MET A 3 -1.17 0.10 1.84
C MET A 3 -2.61 -0.26 2.24
N THR A 4 -3.17 -1.29 1.60
CA THR A 4 -4.48 -1.88 1.96
C THR A 4 -4.27 -3.24 2.65
N ASN A 5 -5.07 -3.52 3.68
CA ASN A 5 -5.17 -4.84 4.30
C ASN A 5 -6.49 -5.52 3.91
N ALA A 6 -6.45 -6.82 3.64
CA ALA A 6 -7.64 -7.65 3.53
C ALA A 6 -7.81 -8.44 4.82
N VAL A 7 -9.05 -8.72 5.23
CA VAL A 7 -9.39 -9.52 6.41
C VAL A 7 -10.44 -10.56 6.03
N LYS A 8 -10.51 -11.67 6.78
CA LYS A 8 -11.57 -12.69 6.62
C LYS A 8 -12.63 -12.53 7.70
N ALA A 9 -13.89 -12.71 7.31
CA ALA A 9 -15.05 -12.59 8.21
C ALA A 9 -14.98 -13.55 9.41
N GLU A 10 -14.49 -14.78 9.20
CA GLU A 10 -14.38 -15.81 10.24
C GLU A 10 -13.09 -15.69 11.08
N GLY A 11 -12.31 -14.62 10.88
CA GLY A 11 -10.94 -14.53 11.35
C GLY A 11 -9.98 -15.28 10.42
N GLY A 12 -8.82 -14.69 10.14
CA GLY A 12 -7.77 -15.30 9.35
C GLY A 12 -6.53 -15.53 10.22
N SER A 13 -5.93 -16.71 10.11
CA SER A 13 -4.63 -17.02 10.74
C SER A 13 -3.44 -16.80 9.80
N GLY A 14 -3.68 -16.25 8.61
CA GLY A 14 -2.65 -16.14 7.58
C GLY A 14 -2.04 -14.76 7.62
N ASP A 15 -0.87 -14.60 8.23
CA ASP A 15 -0.18 -13.31 8.29
C ASP A 15 0.10 -12.79 6.87
N ALA A 16 -0.64 -11.76 6.44
CA ALA A 16 -0.31 -11.04 5.21
C ALA A 16 0.99 -10.24 5.38
N ILE A 17 1.21 -9.74 6.60
CA ILE A 17 2.33 -8.89 6.97
C ILE A 17 2.54 -8.90 8.49
N SER A 18 3.79 -8.95 8.93
CA SER A 18 4.14 -8.87 10.36
C SER A 18 3.70 -7.53 10.96
N GLY A 19 2.98 -7.55 12.07
CA GLY A 19 2.49 -6.34 12.76
C GLY A 19 1.05 -5.95 12.46
N PHE A 20 0.35 -6.68 11.58
CA PHE A 20 -1.08 -6.49 11.31
C PHE A 20 -1.84 -7.81 11.50
N GLU A 21 -2.07 -8.16 12.77
CA GLU A 21 -2.78 -9.39 13.15
C GLU A 21 -4.17 -9.45 12.49
N GLY A 22 -4.51 -10.63 11.95
CA GLY A 22 -5.79 -10.87 11.27
C GLY A 22 -5.86 -10.36 9.83
N SER A 23 -4.84 -9.66 9.33
CA SER A 23 -4.70 -9.39 7.90
C SER A 23 -4.43 -10.69 7.14
N VAL A 24 -5.01 -10.85 5.95
CA VAL A 24 -4.79 -12.00 5.06
C VAL A 24 -4.29 -11.54 3.69
N PRO A 25 -3.53 -12.36 2.95
CA PRO A 25 -3.12 -12.03 1.58
C PRO A 25 -4.33 -11.85 0.66
N ASN A 26 -4.38 -10.76 -0.09
CA ASN A 26 -5.36 -10.55 -1.14
C ASN A 26 -4.78 -11.09 -2.48
N PRO A 27 -5.36 -12.15 -3.06
CA PRO A 27 -4.80 -12.80 -4.25
C PRO A 27 -4.92 -11.96 -5.54
N TYR A 28 -5.60 -10.82 -5.48
CA TYR A 28 -5.87 -9.96 -6.64
C TYR A 28 -4.90 -8.79 -6.79
N VAL A 29 -4.00 -8.59 -5.82
CA VAL A 29 -3.04 -7.47 -5.82
C VAL A 29 -1.62 -7.99 -5.63
N LYS A 30 -0.66 -7.21 -6.13
CA LYS A 30 0.76 -7.47 -5.91
C LYS A 30 1.19 -6.90 -4.55
N ALA A 31 2.37 -7.29 -4.09
CA ALA A 31 2.98 -6.74 -2.88
C ALA A 31 4.41 -6.25 -3.17
N SER A 32 4.88 -5.30 -2.37
CA SER A 32 6.29 -4.88 -2.35
C SER A 32 7.20 -5.98 -1.79
N ASP A 33 8.52 -5.76 -1.84
CA ASP A 33 9.51 -6.66 -1.23
C ASP A 33 9.36 -6.79 0.30
N TRP A 34 8.63 -5.87 0.94
CA TRP A 34 8.28 -5.91 2.37
C TRP A 34 6.90 -6.53 2.65
N GLY A 35 6.25 -7.09 1.63
CA GLY A 35 4.89 -7.66 1.75
C GLY A 35 3.77 -6.62 1.79
N TRP A 36 4.06 -5.35 1.47
CA TRP A 36 3.04 -4.30 1.49
C TRP A 36 2.22 -4.37 0.21
N GLN A 37 0.92 -4.61 0.35
CA GLN A 37 0.02 -4.78 -0.79
C GLN A 37 -0.15 -3.46 -1.55
N ILE A 38 0.05 -3.51 -2.88
CA ILE A 38 -0.03 -2.37 -3.79
C ILE A 38 -1.43 -2.36 -4.41
N ASP A 39 -2.27 -1.45 -3.90
CA ASP A 39 -3.67 -1.30 -4.31
C ASP A 39 -4.05 0.18 -4.49
N PRO A 40 -3.86 0.76 -5.69
CA PRO A 40 -4.19 2.16 -5.93
C PRO A 40 -5.71 2.44 -5.84
N VAL A 41 -6.56 1.44 -6.08
CA VAL A 41 -8.02 1.58 -5.97
C VAL A 41 -8.44 1.67 -4.51
N GLY A 42 -7.73 0.98 -3.61
CA GLY A 42 -7.91 1.10 -2.17
C GLY A 42 -7.78 2.53 -1.65
N LEU A 43 -6.88 3.34 -2.24
CA LEU A 43 -6.71 4.74 -1.83
C LEU A 43 -7.97 5.55 -2.16
N ARG A 44 -8.50 5.38 -3.38
CA ARG A 44 -9.79 5.97 -3.78
C ARG A 44 -10.91 5.52 -2.84
N TYR A 45 -10.99 4.22 -2.54
CA TYR A 45 -11.99 3.66 -1.63
C TYR A 45 -11.91 4.34 -0.25
N SER A 46 -10.70 4.46 0.30
CA SER A 46 -10.46 5.10 1.60
C SER A 46 -10.89 6.57 1.61
N LEU A 47 -10.60 7.32 0.53
CA LEU A 47 -11.01 8.71 0.39
C LEU A 47 -12.53 8.85 0.29
N CYS A 48 -13.19 7.99 -0.50
CA CYS A 48 -14.65 7.97 -0.62
C CYS A 48 -15.29 7.69 0.74
N GLU A 49 -14.91 6.61 1.43
CA GLU A 49 -15.45 6.23 2.73
C GLU A 49 -15.30 7.34 3.78
N LEU A 50 -14.10 7.92 3.90
CA LEU A 50 -13.83 9.00 4.85
C LEU A 50 -14.63 10.26 4.51
N TYR A 51 -14.69 10.63 3.23
CA TYR A 51 -15.40 11.83 2.83
C TYR A 51 -16.91 11.67 2.97
N GLU A 52 -17.48 10.56 2.52
CA GLU A 52 -18.92 10.27 2.67
C GLU A 52 -19.33 10.27 4.15
N ARG A 53 -18.50 9.71 5.02
CA ARG A 53 -18.77 9.66 6.46
C ARG A 53 -18.70 11.01 7.16
N TYR A 54 -17.70 11.84 6.85
CA TYR A 54 -17.40 13.04 7.65
C TYR A 54 -17.70 14.36 6.92
N GLN A 55 -17.77 14.36 5.60
CA GLN A 55 -18.00 15.54 4.75
C GLN A 55 -17.07 16.72 5.10
N LYS A 56 -15.82 16.40 5.45
CA LYS A 56 -14.75 17.38 5.69
C LYS A 56 -13.68 17.23 4.62
N PRO A 57 -13.00 18.33 4.24
CA PRO A 57 -11.85 18.26 3.34
C PRO A 57 -10.82 17.26 3.89
N LEU A 58 -10.33 16.38 3.02
CA LEU A 58 -9.28 15.42 3.33
C LEU A 58 -7.94 15.90 2.78
N PHE A 59 -6.87 15.42 3.38
CA PHE A 59 -5.50 15.65 2.90
C PHE A 59 -4.72 14.34 3.07
N ILE A 60 -4.18 13.81 1.98
CA ILE A 60 -3.23 12.70 2.00
C ILE A 60 -1.90 13.25 2.53
N VAL A 61 -1.64 13.05 3.82
CA VAL A 61 -0.41 13.55 4.47
C VAL A 61 0.78 12.62 4.27
N GLU A 62 0.54 11.36 3.90
CA GLU A 62 1.58 10.40 3.53
C GLU A 62 1.11 9.42 2.44
N ASN A 63 1.93 9.24 1.41
CA ASN A 63 1.80 8.20 0.39
C ASN A 63 3.19 7.92 -0.21
N GLY A 64 3.51 6.67 -0.56
CA GLY A 64 4.82 6.35 -1.14
C GLY A 64 5.05 4.87 -1.35
N PHE A 65 6.19 4.53 -1.96
CA PHE A 65 6.64 3.16 -2.23
C PHE A 65 8.09 2.90 -1.83
N GLY A 66 8.28 2.04 -0.82
CA GLY A 66 9.58 1.71 -0.27
C GLY A 66 10.21 0.59 -1.08
N ALA A 67 11.43 0.83 -1.55
CA ALA A 67 12.18 -0.06 -2.43
C ALA A 67 13.68 0.21 -2.30
N TYR A 68 14.50 -0.79 -2.64
CA TYR A 68 15.94 -0.63 -2.70
C TYR A 68 16.33 0.19 -3.94
N ASP A 69 17.05 1.29 -3.72
CA ASP A 69 17.62 2.09 -4.80
C ASP A 69 19.02 1.57 -5.16
N LYS A 70 19.30 1.48 -6.46
CA LYS A 70 20.62 1.14 -6.98
C LYS A 70 21.25 2.38 -7.61
N VAL A 71 22.45 2.71 -7.14
CA VAL A 71 23.28 3.76 -7.74
C VAL A 71 24.05 3.14 -8.91
N GLU A 72 23.88 3.69 -10.10
CA GLU A 72 24.57 3.26 -11.31
C GLU A 72 26.01 3.80 -11.36
N GLU A 73 26.82 3.30 -12.31
CA GLU A 73 28.23 3.68 -12.44
C GLU A 73 28.44 5.18 -12.69
N ASP A 74 27.47 5.83 -13.34
CA ASP A 74 27.47 7.28 -13.61
C ASP A 74 26.89 8.12 -12.46
N GLY A 75 26.48 7.47 -11.36
CA GLY A 75 25.87 8.11 -10.19
C GLY A 75 24.36 8.34 -10.30
N SER A 76 23.71 7.94 -11.39
CA SER A 76 22.25 8.01 -11.53
C SER A 76 21.54 6.95 -10.68
N ILE A 77 20.25 7.17 -10.40
CA ILE A 77 19.35 6.21 -9.77
C ILE A 77 18.12 6.12 -10.67
N ASN A 78 17.81 4.92 -11.15
CA ASN A 78 16.62 4.65 -11.96
C ASN A 78 15.57 3.99 -11.07
N ASP A 79 14.71 4.78 -10.44
CA ASP A 79 13.67 4.33 -9.52
C ASP A 79 12.28 4.23 -10.17
N ASP A 80 12.21 3.69 -11.40
CA ASP A 80 10.98 3.52 -12.17
C ASP A 80 9.89 2.78 -11.39
N TYR A 81 10.25 1.82 -10.54
CA TYR A 81 9.31 1.12 -9.66
C TYR A 81 8.57 2.05 -8.67
N ARG A 82 9.21 3.14 -8.24
CA ARG A 82 8.64 4.14 -7.35
C ARG A 82 7.79 5.12 -8.13
N ILE A 83 8.20 5.47 -9.35
CA ILE A 83 7.43 6.30 -10.28
C ILE A 83 6.12 5.59 -10.66
N ASP A 84 6.19 4.30 -11.04
CA ASP A 84 5.03 3.50 -11.44
C ASP A 84 3.97 3.36 -10.33
N TYR A 85 4.36 3.49 -9.07
CA TYR A 85 3.43 3.45 -7.93
C TYR A 85 2.64 4.76 -7.76
N LEU A 86 3.24 5.91 -8.08
CA LEU A 86 2.73 7.26 -7.77
C LEU A 86 1.83 7.82 -8.86
#